data_AF-A0A804RLR5-F1
#
_entry.id   AF-A0A804RLR5-F1
#
_cell.length_a   1.000
_cell.length_b   1.000
_cell.length_c   1.000
_cell.angle_alpha   90.00
_cell.angle_beta   90.00
_cell.angle_gamma   90.00
#
_symmetry.space_group_name_H-M   'P 1'
#
loop_
_entity.id
_entity.type
_entity.pdbx_description
1 polymer ?
#
loop_
_entity_poly.entity_id
_entity_poly.type
_entity_poly.pdbx_seq_one_letter_code
_entity_poly.pdbx_strand_id
1 'polypeptide(L)'
;MDANVVQRCLEAGGRDFLFHHTSSPPSPTSASAAASSSILQSLPLHVSFDRGYYLLVKAIQELRARKDGHVVTVGIGGPTGSGKTSLAEKVASVLGCVVIVSMEDYRTAPGVDDGISDVNAVDFDALARNLQDLVKGKDTMVPLVDFQEKKRTGWRELRISSSGVVIVDGAYALHSTLRSLLDIRVAVVGGVHFSLLSK
;
A
#
# COMPACT_ATOMS: atom_id res chain seq x y z
N MET A 1 19.44 -33.26 -11.44
CA MET A 1 20.49 -32.23 -11.58
C MET A 1 20.20 -31.45 -12.85
N ASP A 2 19.66 -30.26 -12.60
CA ASP A 2 19.62 -29.03 -13.40
C ASP A 2 18.89 -28.91 -14.75
N ALA A 3 17.86 -28.04 -14.66
CA ALA A 3 17.41 -27.00 -15.59
C ALA A 3 16.94 -27.42 -17.00
N ASN A 4 15.68 -27.84 -17.04
CA ASN A 4 14.84 -27.90 -18.22
C ASN A 4 13.92 -26.66 -18.25
N VAL A 5 13.65 -26.13 -19.45
CA VAL A 5 12.34 -25.57 -19.86
C VAL A 5 12.07 -24.09 -19.48
N VAL A 6 12.52 -23.14 -20.31
CA VAL A 6 11.75 -22.42 -21.36
C VAL A 6 12.47 -21.10 -21.70
N GLN A 7 13.22 -21.08 -22.80
CA GLN A 7 13.43 -19.88 -23.61
C GLN A 7 13.87 -20.30 -25.02
N ARG A 8 12.97 -20.13 -26.00
CA ARG A 8 13.11 -20.27 -27.48
C ARG A 8 11.69 -20.59 -28.03
N CYS A 9 11.15 -20.02 -29.09
CA CYS A 9 11.68 -19.26 -30.22
C CYS A 9 10.54 -18.39 -30.80
N LEU A 10 10.90 -17.20 -31.26
CA LEU A 10 10.27 -16.60 -32.44
C LEU A 10 10.65 -17.43 -33.68
N GLU A 11 9.68 -17.63 -34.57
CA GLU A 11 9.77 -17.72 -36.04
C GLU A 11 8.99 -18.88 -36.69
N ALA A 12 8.34 -18.48 -37.79
CA ALA A 12 7.91 -19.24 -38.96
C ALA A 12 6.58 -20.04 -38.94
N GLY A 13 5.58 -19.43 -39.58
CA GLY A 13 5.08 -19.95 -40.88
C GLY A 13 3.85 -20.84 -40.85
N GLY A 14 2.73 -20.35 -41.42
CA GLY A 14 1.56 -21.20 -41.66
C GLY A 14 0.38 -20.55 -42.39
N ARG A 15 0.48 -20.52 -43.73
CA ARG A 15 -0.58 -20.74 -44.74
C ARG A 15 -1.54 -19.61 -45.15
N ASP A 16 -1.48 -19.38 -46.46
CA ASP A 16 -2.33 -18.57 -47.32
C ASP A 16 -3.78 -19.07 -47.39
N PHE A 17 -4.74 -18.13 -47.38
CA PHE A 17 -5.97 -18.24 -48.16
C PHE A 17 -6.35 -16.85 -48.69
N LEU A 18 -6.22 -16.69 -50.00
CA LEU A 18 -6.58 -15.51 -50.77
C LEU A 18 -8.05 -15.67 -51.21
N PHE A 19 -8.95 -14.80 -50.78
CA PHE A 19 -10.17 -14.49 -51.53
C PHE A 19 -10.51 -13.00 -51.36
N HIS A 20 -10.40 -12.29 -52.49
CA HIS A 20 -11.01 -11.00 -52.74
C HIS A 20 -12.52 -11.07 -52.49
N HIS A 21 -13.08 -10.17 -51.70
CA HIS A 21 -14.34 -9.52 -52.03
C HIS A 21 -14.53 -8.22 -51.22
N THR A 22 -14.91 -7.19 -51.95
CA THR A 22 -15.19 -5.83 -51.56
C THR A 22 -16.55 -5.73 -50.85
N SER A 23 -16.56 -5.33 -49.59
CA SER A 23 -17.73 -4.67 -48.96
C SER A 23 -17.37 -4.19 -47.56
N SER A 24 -17.28 -2.87 -47.42
CA SER A 24 -17.24 -2.12 -46.16
C SER A 24 -18.51 -2.40 -45.33
N PRO A 25 -18.39 -2.75 -44.03
CA PRO A 25 -19.49 -2.62 -43.09
C PRO A 25 -19.48 -1.21 -42.46
N PRO A 26 -20.66 -0.67 -42.09
CA PRO A 26 -20.79 0.67 -41.55
C PRO A 26 -20.14 0.74 -40.17
N SER A 27 -19.58 1.89 -39.81
CA SER A 27 -19.17 2.21 -38.44
C SER A 27 -20.36 2.80 -37.69
N PRO A 28 -20.94 2.11 -36.67
CA PRO A 28 -21.82 2.76 -35.73
C PRO A 28 -21.09 3.00 -34.42
N THR A 29 -21.26 4.24 -33.95
CA THR A 29 -21.24 4.65 -32.56
C THR A 29 -19.91 4.55 -31.82
N SER A 30 -19.29 5.72 -31.69
CA SER A 30 -18.53 6.13 -30.52
C SER A 30 -19.16 5.52 -29.28
N ALA A 31 -18.51 4.47 -28.76
CA ALA A 31 -18.76 4.01 -27.42
C ALA A 31 -18.56 5.23 -26.52
N SER A 32 -19.66 5.74 -25.98
CA SER A 32 -19.63 6.45 -24.71
C SER A 32 -18.90 5.50 -23.78
N ALA A 33 -17.60 5.74 -23.60
CA ALA A 33 -16.83 5.14 -22.52
C ALA A 33 -17.62 5.52 -21.27
N ALA A 34 -18.44 4.58 -20.79
CA ALA A 34 -19.04 4.69 -19.49
C ALA A 34 -17.86 5.01 -18.59
N ALA A 35 -17.81 6.25 -18.11
CA ALA A 35 -16.79 6.68 -17.18
C ALA A 35 -17.01 5.75 -15.98
N SER A 36 -16.25 4.66 -15.94
CA SER A 36 -16.29 3.68 -14.87
C SER A 36 -16.18 4.49 -13.61
N SER A 37 -17.27 4.56 -12.85
CA SER A 37 -17.36 5.38 -11.64
C SER A 37 -16.18 4.98 -10.76
N SER A 38 -15.21 5.89 -10.66
CA SER A 38 -13.93 5.61 -10.01
C SER A 38 -14.21 5.19 -8.58
N ILE A 39 -13.64 4.06 -8.13
CA ILE A 39 -13.82 3.63 -6.73
C ILE A 39 -13.31 4.74 -5.79
N LEU A 40 -12.32 5.52 -6.24
CA LEU A 40 -11.76 6.66 -5.52
C LEU A 40 -12.77 7.78 -5.26
N GLN A 41 -13.87 7.88 -6.03
CA GLN A 41 -14.89 8.90 -5.86
C GLN A 41 -15.98 8.52 -4.84
N SER A 42 -16.12 7.23 -4.49
CA SER A 42 -17.20 6.77 -3.61
C SER A 42 -16.83 5.53 -2.81
N LEU A 43 -15.78 5.61 -1.98
CA LEU A 43 -15.52 4.57 -0.99
C LEU A 43 -16.57 4.65 0.13
N PRO A 44 -17.27 3.55 0.45
CA PRO A 44 -18.18 3.51 1.59
C PRO A 44 -17.44 3.85 2.91
N LEU A 45 -18.07 4.66 3.76
CA LEU A 45 -17.47 5.15 5.01
C LEU A 45 -17.13 4.03 6.00
N HIS A 46 -17.90 2.94 5.99
CA HIS A 46 -17.70 1.80 6.90
C HIS A 46 -18.06 0.49 6.19
N VAL A 47 -17.16 -0.49 6.27
CA VAL A 47 -17.31 -1.80 5.63
C VAL A 47 -16.70 -2.88 6.51
N SER A 48 -17.07 -4.14 6.26
CA SER A 48 -16.39 -5.28 6.90
C SER A 48 -14.92 -5.32 6.52
N PHE A 49 -14.09 -5.98 7.34
CA PHE A 49 -12.65 -6.09 7.12
C PHE A 49 -12.33 -6.64 5.72
N ASP A 50 -12.96 -7.74 5.30
CA ASP A 50 -12.70 -8.36 3.99
C ASP A 50 -13.13 -7.48 2.82
N ARG A 51 -14.25 -6.76 2.96
CA ARG A 51 -14.72 -5.84 1.93
C ARG A 51 -13.85 -4.59 1.86
N GLY A 52 -13.40 -4.07 3.00
CA GLY A 52 -12.44 -2.97 3.07
C GLY A 52 -11.10 -3.34 2.46
N TYR A 53 -10.61 -4.54 2.75
CA TYR A 53 -9.42 -5.11 2.11
C TYR A 53 -9.54 -5.16 0.58
N TYR A 54 -10.64 -5.72 0.06
CA TYR A 54 -10.91 -5.76 -1.38
C TYR A 54 -10.91 -4.35 -2.00
N LEU A 55 -11.64 -3.42 -1.39
CA LEU A 55 -11.73 -2.04 -1.88
C LEU A 55 -10.38 -1.33 -1.85
N LEU A 56 -9.57 -1.56 -0.82
CA LEU A 56 -8.23 -0.99 -0.70
C LEU A 56 -7.31 -1.49 -1.82
N VAL A 57 -7.27 -2.80 -2.09
CA VAL A 57 -6.49 -3.37 -3.20
C VAL A 57 -6.93 -2.75 -4.53
N LYS A 58 -8.24 -2.66 -4.79
CA LYS A 58 -8.77 -2.05 -6.02
C LYS A 58 -8.41 -0.57 -6.14
N ALA A 59 -8.53 0.20 -5.06
CA ALA A 59 -8.18 1.62 -5.03
C ALA A 59 -6.68 1.83 -5.30
N ILE A 60 -5.80 1.01 -4.71
CA ILE A 60 -4.36 1.07 -4.97
C ILE A 60 -4.06 0.76 -6.44
N GLN A 61 -4.64 -0.31 -6.99
CA GLN A 61 -4.43 -0.67 -8.41
C GLN A 61 -4.89 0.45 -9.35
N GLU A 62 -6.07 1.01 -9.10
CA GLU A 62 -6.61 2.11 -9.90
C GLU A 62 -5.71 3.36 -9.80
N LEU A 63 -5.23 3.69 -8.60
CA LEU A 63 -4.40 4.86 -8.40
C LEU A 63 -3.00 4.68 -9.01
N ARG A 64 -2.40 3.48 -8.91
CA ARG A 64 -1.13 3.16 -9.57
C ARG A 64 -1.21 3.36 -11.08
N ALA A 65 -2.31 2.94 -11.71
CA ALA A 65 -2.53 3.13 -13.14
C ALA A 65 -2.64 4.62 -13.53
N ARG A 66 -3.06 5.49 -12.60
CA ARG A 66 -3.20 6.94 -12.82
C ARG A 66 -1.95 7.74 -12.48
N LYS A 67 -1.09 7.24 -11.59
CA LYS A 67 0.10 7.96 -11.10
C LYS A 67 1.34 7.82 -11.98
N ASP A 68 1.26 7.12 -13.11
CA ASP A 68 2.32 7.05 -14.14
C ASP A 68 3.73 6.84 -13.55
N GLY A 69 3.92 5.74 -12.83
CA GLY A 69 5.19 5.40 -12.19
C GLY A 69 5.49 6.12 -10.87
N HIS A 70 4.71 7.13 -10.47
CA HIS A 70 4.86 7.75 -9.14
C HIS A 70 4.32 6.83 -8.03
N VAL A 71 4.94 6.96 -6.85
CA VAL A 71 4.63 6.15 -5.67
C VAL A 71 3.20 6.42 -5.16
N VAL A 72 2.45 5.35 -4.91
CA VAL A 72 1.18 5.36 -4.17
C VAL A 72 1.47 5.13 -2.68
N THR A 73 0.92 5.99 -1.84
CA THR A 73 1.08 5.97 -0.39
C THR A 73 -0.23 5.68 0.31
N VAL A 74 -0.20 4.78 1.28
CA VAL A 74 -1.37 4.35 2.04
C VAL A 74 -1.07 4.46 3.53
N GLY A 75 -1.91 5.15 4.29
CA GLY A 75 -1.86 5.11 5.76
C GLY A 75 -2.94 4.19 6.30
N ILE A 76 -2.55 3.22 7.13
CA ILE A 76 -3.47 2.32 7.83
C ILE A 76 -3.36 2.60 9.34
N GLY A 77 -4.36 3.32 9.86
CA GLY A 77 -4.40 3.76 11.26
C GLY A 77 -5.48 3.09 12.10
N GLY A 78 -5.42 3.25 13.43
CA GLY A 78 -6.40 2.70 14.37
C GLY A 78 -5.81 2.00 15.61
N PRO A 79 -6.63 1.60 16.58
CA PRO A 79 -6.17 1.10 17.87
C PRO A 79 -5.27 -0.15 17.77
N THR A 80 -4.42 -0.38 18.77
CA THR A 80 -3.64 -1.64 18.87
C THR A 80 -4.59 -2.85 18.91
N GLY A 81 -4.23 -3.93 18.19
CA GLY A 81 -5.06 -5.14 18.10
C GLY A 81 -6.28 -5.04 17.17
N SER A 82 -6.43 -3.97 16.38
CA SER A 82 -7.54 -3.85 15.42
C SER A 82 -7.34 -4.60 14.09
N GLY A 83 -6.12 -5.07 13.82
CA GLY A 83 -5.79 -5.82 12.58
C GLY A 83 -5.17 -4.98 11.45
N LYS A 84 -4.65 -3.78 11.75
CA LYS A 84 -3.97 -2.91 10.78
C LYS A 84 -2.78 -3.58 10.09
N THR A 85 -1.88 -4.19 10.87
CA THR A 85 -0.71 -4.91 10.35
C THR A 85 -1.14 -6.07 9.47
N SER A 86 -2.14 -6.84 9.90
CA SER A 86 -2.71 -7.92 9.08
C SER A 86 -3.34 -7.41 7.78
N LEU A 87 -3.96 -6.22 7.79
CA LEU A 87 -4.47 -5.59 6.58
C LEU A 87 -3.33 -5.18 5.64
N ALA A 88 -2.27 -4.54 6.18
CA ALA A 88 -1.08 -4.16 5.43
C ALA A 88 -0.41 -5.36 4.76
N GLU A 89 -0.22 -6.46 5.51
CA GLU A 89 0.36 -7.71 5.04
C GLU A 89 -0.50 -8.39 3.98
N LYS A 90 -1.83 -8.43 4.15
CA LYS A 90 -2.76 -8.95 3.13
C LYS A 90 -2.70 -8.15 1.83
N VAL A 91 -2.63 -6.83 1.91
CA VAL A 91 -2.46 -5.98 0.73
C VAL A 91 -1.12 -6.24 0.06
N ALA A 92 -0.04 -6.32 0.84
CA ALA A 92 1.29 -6.59 0.34
C ALA A 92 1.40 -7.95 -0.36
N SER A 93 0.72 -8.98 0.17
CA SER A 93 0.76 -10.33 -0.41
C SER A 93 0.06 -10.40 -1.78
N VAL A 94 -1.01 -9.63 -2.00
CA VAL A 94 -1.72 -9.61 -3.29
C VAL A 94 -1.09 -8.67 -4.31
N LEU A 95 -0.58 -7.52 -3.89
CA LEU A 95 0.02 -6.57 -4.82
C LEU A 95 1.46 -6.92 -5.19
N GLY A 96 2.17 -7.65 -4.33
CA GLY A 96 3.58 -7.97 -4.48
C GLY A 96 4.48 -6.74 -4.30
N CYS A 97 5.68 -6.96 -3.77
CA CYS A 97 6.71 -5.94 -3.64
C CYS A 97 6.19 -4.64 -3.00
N VAL A 98 5.44 -4.67 -1.91
CA VAL A 98 4.98 -3.46 -1.22
C VAL A 98 5.95 -3.15 -0.09
N VAL A 99 6.29 -1.87 0.08
CA VAL A 99 7.10 -1.42 1.21
C VAL A 99 6.17 -1.11 2.38
N ILE A 100 6.36 -1.78 3.52
CA ILE A 100 5.63 -1.48 4.75
C ILE A 100 6.56 -0.75 5.72
N VAL A 101 6.16 0.46 6.13
CA VAL A 101 6.79 1.27 7.17
C VAL A 101 5.95 1.15 8.43
N SER A 102 6.45 0.40 9.41
CA SER A 102 5.82 0.32 10.74
C SER A 102 6.15 1.57 11.55
N MET A 103 5.15 2.25 12.09
CA MET A 103 5.36 3.36 13.03
C MET A 103 6.03 2.90 14.32
N GLU A 104 5.98 1.61 14.66
CA GLU A 104 6.62 1.11 15.87
C GLU A 104 8.14 1.16 15.80
N ASP A 105 8.71 1.17 14.59
CA ASP A 105 10.14 1.41 14.40
C ASP A 105 10.52 2.85 14.83
N TYR A 106 9.58 3.79 14.81
CA TYR A 106 9.82 5.20 15.12
C TYR A 106 9.48 5.58 16.55
N ARG A 107 9.14 4.61 17.41
CA ARG A 107 8.92 4.88 18.82
C ARG A 107 10.24 5.15 19.52
N THR A 108 10.31 6.25 20.26
CA THR A 108 11.39 6.51 21.20
C THR A 108 11.28 5.54 22.38
N ALA A 109 12.41 4.98 22.82
CA ALA A 109 12.46 4.05 23.95
C ALA A 109 11.71 4.64 25.17
N PRO A 110 10.92 3.84 25.91
CA PRO A 110 10.32 4.30 27.16
C PRO A 110 11.46 4.54 28.15
N GLY A 111 11.83 5.80 28.37
CA GLY A 111 13.06 6.11 29.09
C GLY A 111 13.21 7.49 29.69
N VAL A 112 12.22 8.40 29.61
CA VAL A 112 12.36 9.72 30.28
C VAL A 112 11.10 10.23 30.98
N ASP A 113 9.90 9.78 30.65
CA ASP A 113 8.72 10.21 31.42
C ASP A 113 7.55 9.26 31.24
N ASP A 114 7.08 8.67 32.35
CA ASP A 114 5.84 7.89 32.41
C ASP A 114 4.58 8.74 32.11
N GLY A 115 4.76 10.04 31.85
CA GLY A 115 3.71 11.00 31.49
C GLY A 115 3.64 11.39 30.00
N ILE A 116 4.53 10.89 29.14
CA ILE A 116 4.48 11.21 27.70
C ILE A 116 3.28 10.47 27.09
N SER A 117 2.28 11.23 26.62
CA SER A 117 1.14 10.65 25.89
C SER A 117 1.65 9.78 24.74
N ASP A 118 1.04 8.63 24.51
CA ASP A 118 1.49 7.62 23.54
C ASP A 118 1.83 8.16 22.13
N VAL A 119 1.15 9.23 21.69
CA VAL A 119 1.46 9.93 20.43
C VAL A 119 2.83 10.64 20.44
N ASN A 120 3.23 11.24 21.56
CA ASN A 120 4.49 11.98 21.70
C ASN A 120 5.70 11.06 21.78
N ALA A 121 5.50 9.75 21.96
CA ALA A 121 6.56 8.75 21.90
C ALA A 121 6.96 8.40 20.46
N VAL A 122 6.29 8.93 19.43
CA VAL A 122 6.63 8.67 18.02
C VAL A 122 7.46 9.81 17.46
N ASP A 123 8.62 9.48 16.86
CA ASP A 123 9.43 10.42 16.08
C ASP A 123 8.79 10.68 14.71
N PHE A 124 7.74 11.52 14.71
CA PHE A 124 7.01 11.91 13.50
C PHE A 124 7.89 12.63 12.48
N ASP A 125 8.93 13.34 12.92
CA ASP A 125 9.82 14.07 12.04
C ASP A 125 10.68 13.11 11.22
N ALA A 126 11.27 12.09 11.85
CA ALA A 126 11.99 11.04 11.14
C ALA A 126 11.05 10.28 10.19
N LEU A 127 9.86 9.89 10.67
CA LEU A 127 8.88 9.18 9.85
C LEU A 127 8.45 9.99 8.62
N ALA A 128 8.13 11.28 8.81
CA ALA A 128 7.72 12.16 7.72
C ALA A 128 8.86 12.38 6.71
N ARG A 129 10.10 12.57 7.17
CA ARG A 129 11.27 12.68 6.27
C ARG A 129 11.45 11.42 5.44
N ASN A 130 11.46 10.25 6.07
CA ASN A 130 11.63 8.98 5.36
C ASN A 130 10.47 8.73 4.38
N LEU A 131 9.23 9.05 4.76
CA LEU A 131 8.09 8.94 3.87
C LEU A 131 8.18 9.90 2.68
N GLN A 132 8.67 11.14 2.87
CA GLN A 132 8.90 12.08 1.78
C GLN A 132 9.97 11.60 0.79
N ASP A 133 11.04 10.98 1.27
CA ASP A 133 12.06 10.38 0.39
C ASP A 133 11.45 9.25 -0.44
N LEU A 134 10.68 8.36 0.20
CA LEU A 134 9.98 7.29 -0.50
C LEU A 134 8.99 7.82 -1.55
N VAL A 135 8.18 8.84 -1.23
CA VAL A 135 7.25 9.47 -2.18
C VAL A 135 7.98 10.01 -3.42
N LYS A 136 9.22 10.49 -3.25
CA LYS A 136 10.08 11.00 -4.34
C LYS A 136 10.81 9.87 -5.09
N GLY A 137 10.52 8.61 -4.80
CA GLY A 137 11.18 7.44 -5.39
C GLY A 137 12.62 7.25 -4.91
N LYS A 138 12.97 7.81 -3.75
CA LYS A 138 14.30 7.67 -3.15
C LYS A 138 14.30 6.61 -2.07
N ASP A 139 15.37 5.83 -2.05
CA ASP A 139 15.65 4.93 -0.94
C ASP A 139 15.92 5.73 0.34
N THR A 140 15.62 5.15 1.49
CA THR A 140 15.73 5.84 2.78
C THR A 140 16.30 4.92 3.86
N MET A 141 16.77 5.50 4.96
CA MET A 141 17.17 4.75 6.15
C MET A 141 16.06 4.80 7.19
N VAL A 142 15.55 3.63 7.59
CA VAL A 142 14.53 3.52 8.65
C VAL A 142 15.15 2.94 9.93
N PRO A 143 14.63 3.31 11.12
CA PRO A 143 15.09 2.74 12.38
C PRO A 143 15.08 1.21 12.40
N LEU A 144 16.11 0.62 13.02
CA LEU A 144 16.04 -0.74 13.55
C LEU A 144 15.78 -0.64 15.05
N VAL A 145 14.71 -1.30 15.52
CA VAL A 145 14.37 -1.37 16.94
C VAL A 145 14.51 -2.81 17.40
N ASP A 146 15.23 -3.00 18.50
CA ASP A 146 15.22 -4.26 19.23
C ASP A 146 14.02 -4.26 20.18
N PHE A 147 13.08 -5.18 19.94
CA PHE A 147 11.86 -5.30 20.71
C PHE A 147 12.10 -5.78 22.15
N GLN A 148 13.15 -6.56 22.40
CA GLN A 148 13.47 -7.02 23.76
C GLN A 148 14.05 -5.88 24.58
N GLU A 149 15.02 -5.16 24.00
CA GLU A 149 15.70 -4.05 24.67
C GLU A 149 14.90 -2.74 24.62
N LYS A 150 13.83 -2.68 23.81
CA LYS A 150 13.05 -1.48 23.48
C LYS A 150 13.94 -0.30 23.07
N LYS A 151 15.04 -0.59 22.37
CA LYS A 151 16.06 0.39 21.98
C LYS A 151 16.26 0.38 20.48
N ARG A 152 16.55 1.56 19.96
CA ARG A 152 17.00 1.72 18.58
C ARG A 152 18.42 1.17 18.47
N THR A 153 18.61 0.13 17.67
CA THR A 153 19.89 -0.58 17.51
C THR A 153 20.63 -0.20 16.24
N GLY A 154 19.99 0.56 15.35
CA GLY A 154 20.64 1.08 14.15
C GLY A 154 19.64 1.58 13.12
N TRP A 155 20.03 1.38 11.86
CA TRP A 155 19.28 1.80 10.69
C TRP A 155 19.36 0.71 9.62
N ARG A 156 18.24 0.44 8.95
CA ARG A 156 18.20 -0.41 7.76
C ARG A 156 17.84 0.41 6.54
N GLU A 157 18.46 0.09 5.42
CA GLU A 157 18.07 0.66 4.12
C GLU A 157 16.70 0.10 3.72
N LEU A 158 15.80 0.99 3.33
CA LEU A 158 14.49 0.68 2.81
C LEU A 158 14.41 1.20 1.38
N ARG A 159 14.43 0.27 0.43
CA ARG A 159 14.42 0.59 -0.99
C ARG A 159 13.01 0.71 -1.53
N ILE A 160 12.80 1.66 -2.44
CA ILE A 160 11.55 1.71 -3.18
C ILE A 160 11.41 0.41 -3.97
N SER A 161 10.22 -0.16 -3.94
CA SER A 161 9.93 -1.35 -4.72
C SER A 161 9.47 -0.98 -6.13
N SER A 162 9.62 -1.91 -7.06
CA SER A 162 9.07 -1.79 -8.41
C SER A 162 7.54 -1.66 -8.45
N SER A 163 6.84 -2.01 -7.35
CA SER A 163 5.40 -1.78 -7.29
C SER A 163 5.05 -0.29 -7.15
N GLY A 164 5.95 0.51 -6.58
CA GLY A 164 5.67 1.90 -6.25
C GLY A 164 4.54 2.03 -5.23
N VAL A 165 4.41 1.08 -4.29
CA VAL A 165 3.43 1.17 -3.19
C VAL A 165 4.15 1.19 -1.85
N VAL A 166 3.83 2.19 -1.04
CA VAL A 166 4.32 2.36 0.33
C VAL A 166 3.12 2.40 1.28
N ILE A 167 3.11 1.51 2.26
CA ILE A 167 2.10 1.47 3.33
C ILE A 167 2.76 1.93 4.63
N VAL A 168 2.16 2.90 5.31
CA VAL A 168 2.48 3.25 6.70
C VAL A 168 1.43 2.63 7.61
N ASP A 169 1.86 1.74 8.50
CA ASP A 169 1.01 1.07 9.49
C ASP A 169 1.35 1.55 10.90
N GLY A 170 0.34 1.91 11.69
CA GLY A 170 0.54 2.27 13.09
C GLY A 170 -0.67 2.95 13.70
N ALA A 171 -0.71 3.07 15.03
CA ALA A 171 -1.86 3.66 15.72
C ALA A 171 -2.20 5.07 15.21
N TYR A 172 -1.16 5.85 14.91
CA TYR A 172 -1.25 7.23 14.46
C TYR A 172 -0.88 7.41 12.97
N ALA A 173 -1.05 6.39 12.11
CA ALA A 173 -0.69 6.50 10.69
C ALA A 173 -1.52 7.57 9.95
N LEU A 174 -2.64 7.99 10.54
CA LEU A 174 -3.51 9.05 10.04
C LEU A 174 -3.30 10.40 10.77
N HIS A 175 -2.19 10.55 11.50
CA HIS A 175 -1.82 11.80 12.16
C HIS A 175 -1.64 12.95 11.15
N SER A 176 -1.96 14.18 11.56
CA SER A 176 -1.94 15.37 10.70
C SER A 176 -0.62 15.55 9.95
N THR A 177 0.52 15.26 10.61
CA THR A 177 1.87 15.33 10.03
C THR A 177 2.04 14.47 8.77
N LEU A 178 1.35 13.33 8.70
CA LEU A 178 1.47 12.39 7.58
C LEU A 178 0.40 12.59 6.52
N ARG A 179 -0.75 13.21 6.85
CA ARG A 179 -1.92 13.22 5.97
C ARG A 179 -1.62 13.77 4.58
N SER A 180 -0.81 14.82 4.45
CA SER A 180 -0.46 15.42 3.15
C SER A 180 0.42 14.51 2.28
N LEU A 181 1.08 13.52 2.88
CA LEU A 181 1.95 12.55 2.23
C LEU A 181 1.23 11.25 1.85
N LEU A 182 -0.07 11.12 2.16
CA LEU A 182 -0.86 9.91 1.94
C LEU A 182 -1.90 10.11 0.84
N ASP A 183 -1.90 9.21 -0.15
CA ASP A 183 -2.93 9.17 -1.18
C ASP A 183 -4.22 8.51 -0.65
N ILE A 184 -4.08 7.40 0.06
CA ILE A 184 -5.20 6.63 0.63
C ILE A 184 -5.06 6.59 2.15
N ARG A 185 -6.17 6.80 2.87
CA ARG A 185 -6.22 6.81 4.33
C ARG A 185 -7.28 5.82 4.78
N VAL A 186 -6.86 4.81 5.52
CA VAL A 186 -7.73 3.73 6.03
C VAL A 186 -7.65 3.71 7.54
N ALA A 187 -8.81 3.78 8.19
CA ALA A 187 -8.92 3.52 9.62
C ALA A 187 -9.48 2.12 9.83
N VAL A 188 -8.78 1.30 10.61
CA VAL A 188 -9.28 0.00 11.05
C VAL A 188 -9.83 0.16 12.45
N VAL A 189 -11.16 0.13 12.54
CA VAL A 189 -11.93 0.22 13.77
C VAL A 189 -12.52 -1.14 14.12
N GLY A 190 -12.53 -1.47 15.41
CA GLY A 190 -12.88 -2.81 15.91
C GLY A 190 -11.70 -3.79 15.85
N GLY A 191 -11.82 -4.92 16.56
CA GLY A 191 -10.77 -5.93 16.68
C GLY A 191 -11.04 -6.85 17.86
N VAL A 192 -10.45 -8.06 17.87
CA VAL A 192 -10.68 -9.07 18.92
C VAL A 192 -10.43 -8.53 20.33
N HIS A 193 -9.49 -7.60 20.48
CA HIS A 193 -9.19 -6.97 21.76
C HIS A 193 -10.21 -5.91 22.20
N PHE A 194 -10.94 -5.30 21.25
CA PHE A 194 -12.08 -4.41 21.55
C PHE A 194 -13.34 -5.22 21.88
N SER A 195 -13.52 -6.37 21.23
CA SER A 195 -14.68 -7.25 21.44
C SER A 195 -14.61 -8.07 22.74
N LEU A 196 -13.43 -8.22 23.35
CA LEU A 196 -13.28 -8.97 24.61
C LEU A 196 -13.87 -8.27 25.84
N LEU A 197 -14.11 -6.95 25.77
CA LEU A 197 -14.64 -6.16 26.89
C LEU A 197 -16.05 -5.60 26.67
N SER A 198 -16.77 -6.00 25.62
CA SER A 198 -18.19 -5.63 25.50
C SER A 198 -19.09 -6.66 26.20
N LYS A 199 -19.30 -6.48 27.51
CA LYS A 199 -20.47 -7.00 28.25
C LYS A 199 -20.96 -5.97 29.25
#